data_AF-A0A292RC10-F1
#
_entry.id   AF-A0A292RC10-F1
#
_cell.length_a   1.000
_cell.length_b   1.000
_cell.length_c   1.000
_cell.angle_alpha   90.00
_cell.angle_beta   90.00
_cell.angle_gamma   90.00
#
_symmetry.space_group_name_H-M   'P 1'
#
loop_
_entity.id
_entity.type
_entity.pdbx_description
1 polymer ?
#
loop_
_entity_poly.entity_id
_entity_poly.type
_entity_poly.pdbx_seq_one_letter_code
_entity_poly.pdbx_strand_id
1 'polypeptide(L)'
;MVDENNLKKTIIITILVLLGLIATVDLAHIYYEANFNQYALPSFCSISNFVDCDGVARTTESQFFGVPLAYWGLFLYSFILMLLGVDKLKKVPFLKFLEVFKNKFHYIAALGIIAFTISMILLCVSLFGIHKLCIMCALTYIIDLCIAIVAMKDLDGGIVGAFKQSYLDLLDGLKPIPYRIAFTLVMICAVGFLGWAFSSAKFSPALKFQRDYGEFTKSEINPYAVKGNVLGSKDKDAVVLNIFSDYKCPMCFACNNMIHKLVTEFKNLRIEHHALPLDTSCNKYLKQEFHEGSCIMAKYAEAAQMQGKFWEVNSLFFEKKPSTEVEVLDVLKNSGFDLDMDKLKKDAHSEKVNNIIQKEIDYSLTKSSQMGTPALQMGDDYELGIKGYHDLKKWAIDHGAKPKHLF
;
A
#
# COMPACT_ATOMS: atom_id res chain seq x y z
N MET A 1 38.07 -7.25 -37.70
CA MET A 1 37.07 -6.14 -37.64
C MET A 1 35.84 -6.51 -36.81
N VAL A 2 35.17 -7.65 -37.08
CA VAL A 2 33.98 -8.09 -36.31
C VAL A 2 34.27 -8.33 -34.82
N ASP A 3 35.38 -9.00 -34.49
CA ASP A 3 35.75 -9.27 -33.09
C ASP A 3 36.12 -8.02 -32.29
N GLU A 4 36.78 -7.04 -32.92
CA GLU A 4 37.15 -5.78 -32.28
C GLU A 4 35.91 -4.93 -31.98
N ASN A 5 34.94 -4.91 -32.90
CA ASN A 5 33.68 -4.20 -32.71
C ASN A 5 32.80 -4.87 -31.62
N ASN A 6 32.77 -6.21 -31.57
CA ASN A 6 32.08 -6.95 -30.53
C ASN A 6 32.72 -6.78 -29.14
N LEU A 7 34.04 -6.65 -29.08
CA LEU A 7 34.75 -6.33 -27.84
C LEU A 7 34.40 -4.93 -27.35
N LYS A 8 34.41 -3.92 -28.24
CA LYS A 8 34.00 -2.53 -27.90
C LYS A 8 32.56 -2.48 -27.38
N LYS A 9 31.61 -3.14 -28.05
CA LYS A 9 30.21 -3.26 -27.59
C LYS A 9 30.13 -3.88 -26.21
N THR A 10 30.84 -4.99 -26.00
CA THR A 10 30.85 -5.70 -24.71
C THR A 10 31.34 -4.79 -23.59
N ILE A 11 32.43 -4.05 -23.80
CA ILE A 11 32.97 -3.12 -22.78
C ILE A 11 31.96 -2.02 -22.46
N ILE A 12 31.39 -1.36 -23.48
CA ILE A 12 30.43 -0.27 -23.29
C ILE A 12 29.19 -0.76 -22.54
N ILE A 13 28.59 -1.88 -22.98
CA ILE A 13 27.40 -2.44 -22.33
C ILE A 13 27.73 -2.88 -20.90
N THR A 14 28.92 -3.44 -20.65
CA THR A 14 29.34 -3.80 -19.28
C THR A 14 29.36 -2.57 -18.37
N ILE A 15 29.93 -1.44 -18.82
CA ILE A 15 29.97 -0.21 -18.03
C ILE A 15 28.54 0.30 -17.75
N LEU A 16 27.69 0.35 -18.78
CA LEU A 16 26.29 0.76 -18.64
C LEU A 16 25.52 -0.12 -17.66
N VAL A 17 25.71 -1.43 -17.73
CA VAL A 17 25.10 -2.41 -16.82
C VAL A 17 25.58 -2.25 -15.39
N LEU A 18 26.87 -1.98 -15.17
CA LEU A 18 27.40 -1.72 -13.82
C LEU A 18 26.83 -0.43 -13.24
N LEU A 19 26.71 0.63 -14.05
CA LEU A 19 26.03 1.87 -13.63
C LEU A 19 24.54 1.63 -13.32
N GLY A 20 23.85 0.84 -14.15
CA GLY A 20 22.46 0.45 -13.93
C GLY A 20 22.27 -0.35 -12.65
N LEU A 21 23.18 -1.30 -12.36
CA LEU A 21 23.19 -2.05 -11.10
C LEU A 21 23.35 -1.13 -9.90
N ILE A 22 24.31 -0.20 -9.93
CA ILE A 22 24.51 0.77 -8.84
C ILE A 22 23.23 1.60 -8.62
N ALA A 23 22.68 2.17 -9.69
CA ALA A 23 21.46 2.98 -9.61
C ALA A 23 20.25 2.18 -9.09
N THR A 24 20.13 0.90 -9.44
CA THR A 24 19.02 0.04 -8.98
C THR A 24 19.21 -0.47 -7.56
N VAL A 25 20.44 -0.66 -7.08
CA VAL A 25 20.73 -0.90 -5.66
C VAL A 25 20.33 0.32 -4.84
N ASP A 26 20.68 1.53 -5.27
CA ASP A 26 20.30 2.76 -4.59
C ASP A 26 18.78 2.96 -4.59
N LEU A 27 18.10 2.70 -5.72
CA LEU A 27 16.63 2.72 -5.80
C LEU A 27 15.99 1.70 -4.86
N ALA A 28 16.58 0.50 -4.72
CA ALA A 28 16.09 -0.52 -3.80
C ALA A 28 16.26 -0.08 -2.33
N HIS A 29 17.37 0.58 -1.99
CA HIS A 29 17.59 1.15 -0.67
C HIS A 29 16.58 2.27 -0.38
N ILE A 30 16.39 3.21 -1.31
CA ILE A 30 15.39 4.29 -1.21
C ILE A 30 13.99 3.70 -1.03
N TYR A 31 13.64 2.69 -1.83
CA TYR A 31 12.36 1.99 -1.70
C TYR A 31 12.15 1.40 -0.31
N TYR A 32 13.17 0.72 0.21
CA TYR A 32 13.12 0.09 1.51
C TYR A 32 12.95 1.12 2.62
N GLU A 33 13.81 2.15 2.65
CA GLU A 33 13.73 3.22 3.65
C GLU A 33 12.38 3.94 3.59
N ALA A 34 11.91 4.28 2.40
CA ALA A 34 10.64 4.98 2.23
C ALA A 34 9.42 4.12 2.66
N ASN A 35 9.43 2.80 2.47
CA ASN A 35 8.25 1.97 2.72
C ASN A 35 8.28 1.23 4.07
N PHE A 36 9.45 0.93 4.61
CA PHE A 36 9.60 0.07 5.79
C PHE A 36 10.22 0.78 7.00
N ASN A 37 10.91 1.90 6.81
CA ASN A 37 11.48 2.66 7.91
C ASN A 37 10.65 3.92 8.21
N GLN A 38 9.97 3.93 9.35
CA GLN A 38 9.13 5.06 9.79
C GLN A 38 9.94 6.31 10.18
N TYR A 39 11.25 6.14 10.44
CA TYR A 39 12.16 7.22 10.86
C TYR A 39 13.15 7.62 9.76
N ALA A 40 12.95 7.15 8.53
CA ALA A 40 13.81 7.50 7.41
C ALA A 40 13.78 9.00 7.15
N LEU A 41 14.97 9.61 7.06
CA LEU A 41 15.13 10.96 6.55
C LEU A 41 14.89 10.97 5.03
N PRO A 42 14.44 12.10 4.46
CA PRO A 42 14.28 12.22 3.01
C PRO A 42 15.58 11.87 2.28
N SER A 43 15.48 11.08 1.22
CA SER A 43 16.64 10.70 0.41
C SER A 43 17.24 11.91 -0.30
N PHE A 44 18.51 11.80 -0.69
CA PHE A 44 19.23 12.86 -1.41
C PHE A 44 18.53 13.32 -2.72
N CYS A 45 17.70 12.45 -3.32
CA CYS A 45 16.95 12.75 -4.54
C CYS A 45 15.49 13.15 -4.32
N SER A 46 15.14 13.53 -3.09
CA SER A 46 13.91 14.25 -2.73
C SER A 46 14.21 15.74 -2.51
N ILE A 47 14.28 16.49 -3.61
CA ILE A 47 14.74 17.89 -3.62
C ILE A 47 13.56 18.88 -3.57
N SER A 48 12.44 18.51 -4.20
CA SER A 48 11.24 19.36 -4.30
C SER A 48 9.99 18.51 -4.44
N ASN A 49 8.80 19.12 -4.36
CA ASN A 49 7.54 18.39 -4.57
C ASN A 49 7.45 17.68 -5.93
N PHE A 50 8.10 18.24 -6.96
CA PHE A 50 8.15 17.63 -8.29
C PHE A 50 9.31 16.63 -8.44
N VAL A 51 10.52 16.96 -7.96
CA VAL A 51 11.68 16.05 -8.02
C VAL A 51 11.79 15.28 -6.71
N ASP A 52 11.17 14.10 -6.67
CA ASP A 52 10.98 13.33 -5.45
C ASP A 52 10.93 11.80 -5.70
N CYS A 53 12.09 11.15 -5.51
CA CYS A 53 12.20 9.69 -5.58
C CYS A 53 11.39 8.97 -4.50
N ASP A 54 11.34 9.52 -3.28
CA ASP A 54 10.71 8.88 -2.12
C ASP A 54 9.19 8.86 -2.30
N GLY A 55 8.66 9.98 -2.79
CA GLY A 55 7.26 10.11 -3.17
C GLY A 55 6.84 9.11 -4.23
N VAL A 56 7.66 8.89 -5.26
CA VAL A 56 7.42 7.85 -6.27
C VAL A 56 7.50 6.46 -5.65
N ALA A 57 8.49 6.19 -4.79
CA ALA A 57 8.69 4.89 -4.14
C ALA A 57 7.55 4.48 -3.21
N ARG A 58 6.80 5.43 -2.65
CA ARG A 58 5.61 5.16 -1.79
C ARG A 58 4.33 4.87 -2.58
N THR A 59 4.36 4.98 -3.91
CA THR A 59 3.17 4.72 -4.74
C THR A 59 2.97 3.24 -5.02
N THR A 60 1.74 2.87 -5.38
CA THR A 60 1.39 1.50 -5.83
C THR A 60 1.98 1.15 -7.18
N GLU A 61 2.36 2.17 -7.96
CA GLU A 61 2.97 2.05 -9.30
C GLU A 61 4.46 1.69 -9.24
N SER A 62 5.08 1.79 -8.06
CA SER A 62 6.50 1.46 -7.84
C SER A 62 6.79 -0.04 -7.70
N GLN A 63 5.78 -0.89 -7.94
CA GLN A 63 5.91 -2.35 -7.92
C GLN A 63 5.21 -2.99 -9.12
N PHE A 64 5.62 -4.21 -9.42
CA PHE A 64 4.96 -5.09 -10.37
C PHE A 64 4.87 -6.51 -9.79
N PHE A 65 3.66 -7.09 -9.78
CA PHE A 65 3.34 -8.37 -9.12
C PHE A 65 3.79 -8.46 -7.66
N GLY A 66 3.63 -7.37 -6.90
CA GLY A 66 4.01 -7.29 -5.49
C GLY A 66 5.53 -7.21 -5.26
N VAL A 67 6.32 -7.06 -6.32
CA VAL A 67 7.78 -6.92 -6.25
C VAL A 67 8.18 -5.50 -6.70
N PRO A 68 8.99 -4.77 -5.91
CA PRO A 68 9.46 -3.43 -6.27
C PRO A 68 10.16 -3.38 -7.64
N LEU A 69 9.91 -2.32 -8.42
CA LEU A 69 10.51 -2.13 -9.74
C LEU A 69 12.05 -2.09 -9.70
N ALA A 70 12.63 -1.61 -8.60
CA ALA A 70 14.09 -1.64 -8.40
C ALA A 70 14.68 -3.06 -8.48
N TYR A 71 13.97 -4.07 -7.95
CA TYR A 71 14.42 -5.46 -8.01
C TYR A 71 14.27 -6.06 -9.41
N TRP A 72 13.29 -5.61 -10.20
CA TRP A 72 13.19 -5.95 -11.62
C TRP A 72 14.36 -5.38 -12.42
N GLY A 73 14.77 -4.15 -12.10
CA GLY A 73 15.99 -3.54 -12.65
C GLY A 73 17.25 -4.31 -12.28
N LEU A 74 17.42 -4.70 -11.00
CA LEU A 74 18.54 -5.54 -10.55
C LEU A 74 18.59 -6.87 -11.32
N PHE A 75 17.43 -7.51 -11.49
CA PHE A 75 17.31 -8.75 -12.26
C PHE A 75 17.72 -8.53 -13.73
N LEU A 76 17.19 -7.50 -14.39
CA LEU A 76 17.49 -7.17 -15.79
C LEU A 76 18.99 -6.95 -16.00
N TYR A 77 19.61 -6.06 -15.22
CA TYR A 77 21.03 -5.73 -15.39
C TYR A 77 21.93 -6.91 -15.03
N SER A 78 21.60 -7.70 -13.99
CA SER A 78 22.32 -8.94 -13.68
C SER A 78 22.22 -9.97 -14.80
N PHE A 79 21.04 -10.09 -15.42
CA PHE A 79 20.82 -11.00 -16.54
C PHE A 79 21.60 -10.57 -17.79
N ILE A 80 21.62 -9.27 -18.11
CA ILE A 80 22.44 -8.74 -19.22
C ILE A 80 23.92 -8.97 -18.95
N LEU A 81 24.40 -8.76 -17.71
CA LEU A 81 25.78 -9.04 -17.33
C LEU A 81 26.14 -10.53 -17.56
N MET A 82 25.24 -11.44 -17.18
CA MET A 82 25.39 -12.87 -17.44
C MET A 82 25.44 -13.17 -18.95
N LEU A 83 24.56 -12.55 -19.76
CA LEU A 83 24.56 -12.71 -21.22
C LEU A 83 25.86 -12.26 -21.87
N LEU A 84 26.48 -11.16 -21.40
CA LEU A 84 27.79 -10.73 -21.89
C LEU A 84 28.88 -11.77 -21.62
N GLY A 85 28.81 -12.44 -20.46
CA GLY A 85 29.72 -13.51 -20.04
C GLY A 85 29.40 -14.90 -20.59
N VAL A 86 28.31 -15.07 -21.37
CA VAL A 86 27.76 -16.40 -21.70
C VAL A 86 28.73 -17.30 -22.45
N ASP A 87 29.61 -16.74 -23.30
CA ASP A 87 30.60 -17.51 -24.05
C ASP A 87 31.66 -18.19 -23.19
N LYS A 88 31.93 -17.62 -22.01
CA LYS A 88 32.80 -18.22 -21.00
C LYS A 88 32.00 -19.17 -20.12
N LEU A 89 30.79 -18.78 -19.70
CA LEU A 89 29.95 -19.55 -18.79
C LEU A 89 29.51 -20.89 -19.39
N LYS A 90 29.18 -20.94 -20.69
CA LYS A 90 28.76 -22.17 -21.37
C LYS A 90 29.82 -23.28 -21.40
N LYS A 91 31.09 -22.94 -21.17
CA LYS A 91 32.20 -23.92 -21.08
C LYS A 91 32.23 -24.67 -19.75
N VAL A 92 31.51 -24.18 -18.74
CA VAL A 92 31.45 -24.79 -17.41
C VAL A 92 30.45 -25.96 -17.43
N PRO A 93 30.82 -27.17 -16.96
CA PRO A 93 30.00 -28.38 -17.14
C PRO A 93 28.54 -28.28 -16.65
N PHE A 94 28.28 -27.56 -15.55
CA PHE A 94 26.92 -27.40 -15.00
C PHE A 94 26.11 -26.26 -15.64
N LEU A 95 26.75 -25.39 -16.45
CA LEU A 95 26.11 -24.25 -17.12
C LEU A 95 25.91 -24.46 -18.63
N LYS A 96 26.02 -25.70 -19.11
CA LYS A 96 25.84 -26.03 -20.54
C LYS A 96 24.46 -25.64 -21.10
N PHE A 97 23.43 -25.53 -20.27
CA PHE A 97 22.13 -25.05 -20.69
C PHE A 97 22.15 -23.60 -21.22
N LEU A 98 23.20 -22.83 -20.93
CA LEU A 98 23.40 -21.48 -21.48
C LEU A 98 23.77 -21.48 -22.98
N GLU A 99 24.06 -22.64 -23.58
CA GLU A 99 24.27 -22.77 -25.03
C GLU A 99 23.04 -22.35 -25.85
N VAL A 100 21.86 -22.27 -25.22
CA VAL A 100 20.63 -21.73 -25.81
C VAL A 100 20.83 -20.28 -26.29
N PHE A 101 21.65 -19.48 -25.60
CA PHE A 101 21.90 -18.08 -25.94
C PHE A 101 22.98 -17.94 -27.02
N LYS A 102 22.68 -18.39 -28.25
CA LYS A 102 23.62 -18.35 -29.38
C LYS A 102 24.01 -16.93 -29.76
N ASN A 103 23.02 -16.03 -29.86
CA ASN A 103 23.22 -14.65 -30.31
C ASN A 103 23.00 -13.62 -29.19
N LYS A 104 23.92 -13.55 -28.22
CA LYS A 104 23.78 -12.68 -27.03
C LYS A 104 23.40 -11.22 -27.32
N PHE A 105 23.92 -10.59 -28.38
CA PHE A 105 23.58 -9.20 -28.70
C PHE A 105 22.14 -9.01 -29.20
N HIS A 106 21.55 -10.02 -29.86
CA HIS A 106 20.13 -9.97 -30.24
C HIS A 106 19.23 -9.99 -29.00
N TYR A 107 19.57 -10.84 -28.02
CA TYR A 107 18.87 -10.88 -26.73
C TYR A 107 19.02 -9.57 -25.95
N ILE A 108 20.24 -9.04 -25.85
CA ILE A 108 20.49 -7.77 -25.13
C ILE A 108 19.76 -6.61 -25.81
N ALA A 109 19.74 -6.57 -27.15
CA ALA A 109 18.98 -5.56 -27.90
C ALA A 109 17.47 -5.69 -27.64
N ALA A 110 16.91 -6.90 -27.75
CA ALA A 110 15.49 -7.14 -27.49
C ALA A 110 15.09 -6.75 -26.06
N LEU A 111 15.87 -7.16 -25.06
CA LEU A 111 15.65 -6.79 -23.65
C LEU A 111 15.77 -5.29 -23.41
N GLY A 112 16.78 -4.64 -24.01
CA GLY A 112 16.96 -3.19 -23.91
C GLY A 112 15.78 -2.41 -24.52
N ILE A 113 15.24 -2.86 -25.66
CA ILE A 113 14.05 -2.25 -26.28
C ILE A 113 12.82 -2.42 -25.40
N ILE A 114 12.58 -3.63 -24.86
CA ILE A 114 11.48 -3.90 -23.94
C ILE A 114 11.60 -3.01 -22.70
N ALA A 115 12.77 -3.00 -22.06
CA ALA A 115 13.05 -2.21 -20.88
C ALA A 115 12.83 -0.71 -21.13
N PHE A 116 13.40 -0.16 -22.21
CA PHE A 116 13.21 1.24 -22.58
C PHE A 116 11.73 1.57 -22.83
N THR A 117 10.98 0.68 -23.48
CA THR A 117 9.54 0.87 -23.73
C THR A 117 8.77 0.94 -22.40
N ILE A 118 9.04 0.01 -21.48
CA ILE A 118 8.45 0.02 -20.13
C ILE A 118 8.85 1.31 -19.39
N SER A 119 10.12 1.69 -19.45
CA SER A 119 10.68 2.92 -18.86
C SER A 119 9.96 4.18 -19.36
N MET A 120 9.60 4.26 -20.64
CA MET A 120 8.79 5.37 -21.17
C MET A 120 7.35 5.36 -20.65
N ILE A 121 6.72 4.19 -20.52
CA ILE A 121 5.39 4.07 -19.91
C ILE A 121 5.42 4.53 -18.46
N LEU A 122 6.42 4.08 -17.69
CA LEU A 122 6.60 4.47 -16.29
C LEU A 122 6.91 5.96 -16.14
N LEU A 123 7.68 6.55 -17.07
CA LEU A 123 7.90 8.00 -17.11
C LEU A 123 6.58 8.75 -17.32
N CYS A 124 5.72 8.30 -18.24
CA CYS A 124 4.40 8.90 -18.45
C CYS A 124 3.52 8.79 -17.19
N VAL A 125 3.48 7.62 -16.54
CA VAL A 125 2.74 7.45 -15.27
C VAL A 125 3.29 8.37 -14.19
N SER A 126 4.61 8.52 -14.09
CA SER A 126 5.27 9.40 -13.12
C SER A 126 4.89 10.87 -13.34
N LEU A 127 4.95 11.36 -14.58
CA LEU A 127 4.70 12.77 -14.91
C LEU A 127 3.21 13.14 -14.89
N PHE A 128 2.35 12.27 -15.44
CA PHE A 128 0.93 12.58 -15.65
C PHE A 128 0.01 11.97 -14.59
N GLY A 129 0.39 10.85 -13.97
CA GLY A 129 -0.39 10.19 -12.92
C GLY A 129 0.03 10.62 -11.52
N ILE A 130 1.34 10.56 -11.23
CA ILE A 130 1.89 10.85 -9.89
C ILE A 130 2.25 12.35 -9.74
N HIS A 131 2.49 13.04 -10.86
CA HIS A 131 3.00 14.41 -10.91
C HIS A 131 4.36 14.59 -10.21
N LYS A 132 5.21 13.56 -10.26
CA LYS A 132 6.55 13.55 -9.70
C LYS A 132 7.56 12.99 -10.70
N LEU A 133 8.83 13.36 -10.56
CA LEU A 133 9.95 12.91 -11.36
C LEU A 133 11.03 12.31 -10.45
N CYS A 134 11.28 11.01 -10.61
CA CYS A 134 12.40 10.34 -9.96
C CYS A 134 13.64 10.41 -10.86
N ILE A 135 14.67 11.16 -10.44
CA ILE A 135 15.92 11.32 -11.21
C ILE A 135 16.72 10.03 -11.35
N MET A 136 16.65 9.15 -10.34
CA MET A 136 17.32 7.85 -10.37
C MET A 136 16.66 6.91 -11.39
N CYS A 137 15.32 6.94 -11.48
CA CYS A 137 14.62 6.24 -12.55
C CYS A 137 14.98 6.82 -13.92
N ALA A 138 14.99 8.15 -14.07
CA ALA A 138 15.37 8.80 -15.34
C ALA A 138 16.79 8.40 -15.79
N LEU A 139 17.74 8.27 -14.86
CA LEU A 139 19.07 7.71 -15.14
C LEU A 139 18.98 6.28 -15.70
N THR A 140 18.23 5.38 -15.06
CA THR A 140 18.04 4.01 -15.56
C THR A 140 17.38 3.98 -16.94
N TYR A 141 16.46 4.90 -17.23
CA TYR A 141 15.79 4.98 -18.53
C TYR A 141 16.77 5.36 -19.66
N ILE A 142 17.70 6.27 -19.37
CA ILE A 142 18.79 6.63 -20.29
C ILE A 142 19.73 5.44 -20.48
N ILE A 143 20.09 4.73 -19.41
CA ILE A 143 20.94 3.54 -19.47
C ILE A 143 20.31 2.46 -20.35
N ASP A 144 19.02 2.17 -20.17
CA ASP A 144 18.29 1.18 -20.98
C ASP A 144 18.31 1.54 -22.47
N LEU A 145 18.07 2.82 -22.79
CA LEU A 145 18.15 3.32 -24.16
C LEU A 145 19.56 3.14 -24.74
N CYS A 146 20.59 3.50 -23.99
CA CYS A 146 21.98 3.36 -24.42
C CYS A 146 22.35 1.89 -24.65
N ILE A 147 21.92 0.97 -23.77
CA ILE A 147 22.11 -0.47 -23.94
C ILE A 147 21.43 -0.94 -25.23
N ALA A 148 20.18 -0.54 -25.47
CA ALA A 148 19.44 -0.90 -26.68
C ALA A 148 20.17 -0.42 -27.94
N ILE A 149 20.58 0.86 -27.99
CA ILE A 149 21.27 1.44 -29.15
C ILE A 149 22.61 0.74 -29.42
N VAL A 150 23.43 0.55 -28.39
CA VAL A 150 24.77 -0.05 -28.53
C VAL A 150 24.67 -1.52 -28.94
N ALA A 151 23.71 -2.26 -28.37
CA ALA A 151 23.46 -3.64 -28.74
C ALA A 151 22.90 -3.79 -30.16
N MET A 152 22.05 -2.85 -30.59
CA MET A 152 21.46 -2.84 -31.94
C MET A 152 22.43 -2.45 -33.06
N LYS A 153 23.48 -1.69 -32.74
CA LYS A 153 24.46 -1.27 -33.74
C LYS A 153 25.00 -2.50 -34.48
N ASP A 154 25.02 -2.47 -35.80
CA ASP A 154 25.48 -3.57 -36.67
C ASP A 154 24.76 -4.92 -36.47
N LEU A 155 23.52 -4.93 -35.95
CA LEU A 155 22.65 -6.11 -35.98
C LEU A 155 21.91 -6.20 -37.32
N ASP A 156 21.97 -7.37 -37.94
CA ASP A 156 21.21 -7.67 -39.15
C ASP A 156 19.70 -7.62 -38.86
N GLY A 157 18.97 -6.80 -39.62
CA GLY A 157 17.53 -6.63 -39.48
C GLY A 157 17.06 -5.72 -38.34
N GLY A 158 17.98 -5.04 -37.63
CA GLY A 158 17.66 -4.02 -36.63
C GLY A 158 16.72 -4.52 -35.53
N ILE A 159 15.66 -3.76 -35.22
CA ILE A 159 14.65 -4.12 -34.21
C ILE A 159 13.99 -5.46 -34.52
N VAL A 160 13.52 -5.65 -35.77
CA VAL A 160 12.84 -6.90 -36.18
C VAL A 160 13.80 -8.09 -36.09
N GLY A 161 15.06 -7.90 -36.48
CA GLY A 161 16.12 -8.90 -36.35
C GLY A 161 16.35 -9.30 -34.89
N ALA A 162 16.46 -8.32 -33.98
CA ALA A 162 16.65 -8.56 -32.55
C ALA A 162 15.57 -9.48 -31.96
N PHE A 163 14.29 -9.18 -32.23
CA PHE A 163 13.18 -10.01 -31.73
C PHE A 163 13.09 -11.37 -32.44
N LYS A 164 13.19 -11.38 -33.78
CA LYS A 164 13.07 -12.61 -34.57
C LYS A 164 14.15 -13.62 -34.20
N GLN A 165 15.42 -13.19 -34.14
CA GLN A 165 16.52 -14.09 -33.83
C GLN A 165 16.48 -14.56 -32.37
N SER A 166 16.15 -13.67 -31.43
CA SER A 166 16.00 -14.06 -30.01
C SER A 166 14.91 -15.12 -29.82
N TYR A 167 13.79 -14.99 -30.55
CA TYR A 167 12.71 -15.97 -30.54
C TYR A 167 13.12 -17.31 -31.15
N LEU A 168 13.80 -17.29 -32.31
CA LEU A 168 14.31 -18.51 -32.95
C LEU A 168 15.32 -19.25 -32.09
N ASP A 169 16.26 -18.52 -31.48
CA ASP A 169 17.26 -19.09 -30.57
C ASP A 169 16.60 -19.71 -29.33
N LEU A 170 15.56 -19.05 -28.78
CA LEU A 170 14.79 -19.58 -27.65
C LEU A 170 14.07 -20.89 -28.02
N LEU A 171 13.37 -20.92 -29.17
CA LEU A 171 12.70 -22.13 -29.65
C LEU A 171 13.68 -23.27 -29.91
N ASP A 172 14.82 -22.97 -30.54
CA ASP A 172 15.89 -23.94 -30.77
C ASP A 172 16.42 -24.50 -29.46
N GLY A 173 16.62 -23.64 -28.47
CA GLY A 173 17.11 -24.03 -27.15
C GLY A 173 16.13 -24.87 -26.34
N LEU A 174 14.83 -24.79 -26.66
CA LEU A 174 13.78 -25.60 -26.05
C LEU A 174 13.55 -26.95 -26.77
N LYS A 175 14.24 -27.23 -27.88
CA LYS A 175 14.15 -28.53 -28.57
C LYS A 175 14.67 -29.69 -27.71
N PRO A 176 15.82 -29.59 -27.01
CA PRO A 176 16.28 -30.65 -26.13
C PRO A 176 15.35 -30.83 -24.93
N ILE A 177 14.88 -32.07 -24.71
CA ILE A 177 13.95 -32.41 -23.62
C ILE A 177 14.45 -31.94 -22.24
N PRO A 178 15.72 -32.12 -21.86
CA PRO A 178 16.22 -31.67 -20.55
C PRO A 178 16.09 -30.16 -20.35
N TYR A 179 16.38 -29.36 -21.39
CA TYR A 179 16.32 -27.90 -21.31
C TYR A 179 14.88 -27.39 -21.25
N ARG A 180 13.96 -28.06 -21.96
CA ARG A 180 12.53 -27.77 -21.85
C ARG A 180 11.99 -28.05 -20.45
N ILE A 181 12.35 -29.18 -19.85
CA ILE A 181 11.94 -29.51 -18.47
C ILE A 181 12.49 -28.45 -17.50
N ALA A 182 13.78 -28.11 -17.61
CA ALA A 182 14.39 -27.09 -16.77
C ALA A 182 13.70 -25.72 -16.92
N PHE A 183 13.44 -25.29 -18.15
CA PHE A 183 12.72 -24.05 -18.43
C PHE A 183 11.31 -24.06 -17.85
N THR A 184 10.54 -25.14 -18.05
CA THR A 184 9.20 -25.26 -17.47
C THR A 184 9.22 -25.20 -15.94
N LEU A 185 10.17 -25.89 -15.29
CA LEU A 185 10.32 -25.82 -13.83
C LEU A 185 10.64 -24.41 -13.34
N VAL A 186 11.58 -23.72 -13.99
CA VAL A 186 11.91 -22.32 -13.67
C VAL A 186 10.69 -21.41 -13.84
N MET A 187 9.92 -21.58 -14.91
CA MET A 187 8.70 -20.80 -15.14
C MET A 187 7.62 -21.09 -14.10
N ILE A 188 7.42 -22.35 -13.67
CA ILE A 188 6.51 -22.70 -12.59
C ILE A 188 6.95 -22.06 -11.28
N CYS A 189 8.24 -22.12 -10.94
CA CYS A 189 8.79 -21.47 -9.75
C CYS A 189 8.61 -19.95 -9.81
N ALA A 190 8.88 -19.32 -10.96
CA ALA A 190 8.72 -17.88 -11.16
C ALA A 190 7.25 -17.45 -11.01
N VAL A 191 6.31 -18.16 -11.66
CA VAL A 191 4.87 -17.88 -11.53
C VAL A 191 4.39 -18.11 -10.10
N GLY A 192 4.83 -19.20 -9.45
CA GLY A 192 4.50 -19.47 -8.05
C GLY A 192 5.02 -18.38 -7.11
N PHE A 193 6.26 -17.94 -7.28
CA PHE A 193 6.85 -16.85 -6.52
C PHE A 193 6.13 -15.53 -6.75
N LEU A 194 5.88 -15.14 -8.01
CA LEU A 194 5.18 -13.89 -8.33
C LEU A 194 3.73 -13.91 -7.86
N GLY A 195 3.05 -15.06 -7.95
CA GLY A 195 1.72 -15.25 -7.39
C GLY A 195 1.70 -15.08 -5.88
N TRP A 196 2.69 -15.63 -5.18
CA TRP A 196 2.87 -15.44 -3.74
C TRP A 196 3.27 -14.01 -3.35
N ALA A 197 4.20 -13.39 -4.08
CA ALA A 197 4.63 -12.02 -3.83
C ALA A 197 3.47 -11.04 -4.04
N PHE A 198 2.70 -11.22 -5.11
CA PHE A 198 1.52 -10.43 -5.39
C PHE A 198 0.44 -10.67 -4.35
N SER A 199 0.11 -11.91 -3.99
CA SER A 199 -0.98 -12.18 -3.03
C SER A 199 -0.62 -11.71 -1.61
N SER A 200 0.60 -11.96 -1.17
CA SER A 200 1.06 -11.59 0.18
C SER A 200 1.37 -10.10 0.32
N ALA A 201 1.68 -9.41 -0.78
CA ALA A 201 2.11 -8.00 -0.83
C ALA A 201 3.23 -7.66 0.18
N LYS A 202 4.04 -8.65 0.59
CA LYS A 202 5.06 -8.47 1.64
C LYS A 202 6.15 -7.47 1.27
N PHE A 203 6.49 -7.40 -0.02
CA PHE A 203 7.49 -6.46 -0.52
C PHE A 203 6.88 -5.12 -0.95
N SER A 204 5.57 -4.93 -0.81
CA SER A 204 4.90 -3.68 -1.16
C SER A 204 3.89 -3.25 -0.10
N PRO A 205 4.33 -2.52 0.93
CA PRO A 205 3.47 -1.94 1.95
C PRO A 205 2.38 -1.04 1.35
N ALA A 206 2.69 -0.28 0.29
CA ALA A 206 1.72 0.54 -0.42
C ALA A 206 0.58 -0.29 -1.05
N LEU A 207 0.91 -1.40 -1.73
CA LEU A 207 -0.09 -2.31 -2.28
C LEU A 207 -0.91 -2.99 -1.18
N LYS A 208 -0.25 -3.41 -0.09
CA LYS A 208 -0.92 -3.98 1.07
C LYS A 208 -1.92 -2.98 1.66
N PHE A 209 -1.48 -1.75 1.93
CA PHE A 209 -2.32 -0.67 2.43
C PHE A 209 -3.51 -0.38 1.51
N GLN A 210 -3.28 -0.31 0.20
CA GLN A 210 -4.35 -0.09 -0.78
C GLN A 210 -5.41 -1.20 -0.74
N ARG A 211 -5.01 -2.46 -0.59
CA ARG A 211 -5.96 -3.59 -0.49
C ARG A 211 -6.70 -3.62 0.84
N ASP A 212 -5.99 -3.35 1.91
CA ASP A 212 -6.51 -3.46 3.27
C ASP A 212 -7.45 -2.30 3.60
N TYR A 213 -7.15 -1.10 3.10
CA TYR A 213 -7.79 0.15 3.52
C TYR A 213 -8.24 1.05 2.38
N GLY A 214 -7.83 0.80 1.13
CA GLY A 214 -8.02 1.75 0.03
C GLY A 214 -9.49 2.07 -0.29
N GLU A 215 -10.39 1.12 -0.08
CA GLU A 215 -11.84 1.35 -0.18
C GLU A 215 -12.32 2.37 0.86
N PHE A 216 -11.75 2.34 2.06
CA PHE A 216 -12.24 3.09 3.22
C PHE A 216 -11.53 4.43 3.42
N THR A 217 -10.29 4.56 2.92
CA THR A 217 -9.50 5.80 3.02
C THR A 217 -9.76 6.78 1.88
N LYS A 218 -10.27 6.31 0.73
CA LYS A 218 -10.60 7.15 -0.43
C LYS A 218 -12.03 7.70 -0.41
N SER A 219 -12.89 7.17 0.45
CA SER A 219 -14.29 7.59 0.52
C SER A 219 -14.40 8.94 1.25
N GLU A 220 -15.11 9.90 0.66
CA GLU A 220 -15.42 11.17 1.34
C GLU A 220 -16.62 11.06 2.29
N ILE A 221 -17.46 10.05 2.07
CA ILE A 221 -18.66 9.74 2.84
C ILE A 221 -18.64 8.28 3.28
N ASN A 222 -19.41 7.90 4.31
CA ASN A 222 -19.58 6.50 4.68
C ASN A 222 -20.72 5.85 3.87
N PRO A 223 -20.45 5.03 2.83
CA PRO A 223 -21.51 4.40 2.03
C PRO A 223 -22.28 3.33 2.81
N TYR A 224 -21.78 2.94 3.99
CA TYR A 224 -22.35 1.92 4.86
C TYR A 224 -23.01 2.53 6.10
N ALA A 225 -23.26 3.85 6.11
CA ALA A 225 -23.84 4.57 7.23
C ALA A 225 -25.18 3.97 7.69
N VAL A 226 -25.36 3.84 9.00
CA VAL A 226 -26.62 3.39 9.62
C VAL A 226 -27.19 4.51 10.49
N LYS A 227 -28.49 4.41 10.80
CA LYS A 227 -29.19 5.34 11.70
C LYS A 227 -29.45 4.71 13.05
N GLY A 228 -29.61 5.53 14.08
CA GLY A 228 -29.90 5.06 15.43
C GLY A 228 -28.66 4.92 16.33
N ASN A 229 -28.85 4.22 17.46
CA ASN A 229 -27.79 3.99 18.46
C ASN A 229 -27.09 2.63 18.37
N VAL A 230 -27.56 1.72 17.51
CA VAL A 230 -27.03 0.36 17.42
C VAL A 230 -26.42 0.13 16.04
N LEU A 231 -25.18 -0.36 16.02
CA LEU A 231 -24.53 -0.85 14.81
C LEU A 231 -24.30 -2.37 14.94
N GLY A 232 -24.96 -3.13 14.07
CA GLY A 232 -24.92 -4.59 14.06
C GLY A 232 -26.05 -5.25 14.88
N SER A 233 -25.77 -6.43 15.43
CA SER A 233 -26.76 -7.27 16.12
C SER A 233 -27.20 -6.67 17.47
N LYS A 234 -28.49 -6.87 17.80
CA LYS A 234 -29.07 -6.54 19.11
C LYS A 234 -29.12 -7.75 20.06
N ASP A 235 -28.66 -8.91 19.60
CA ASP A 235 -28.73 -10.14 20.37
C ASP A 235 -27.82 -10.08 21.60
N LYS A 236 -28.20 -10.78 22.68
CA LYS A 236 -27.44 -10.78 23.93
C LYS A 236 -26.13 -11.55 23.83
N ASP A 237 -26.08 -12.56 22.95
CA ASP A 237 -24.93 -13.40 22.64
C ASP A 237 -24.15 -12.90 21.41
N ALA A 238 -24.36 -11.63 21.01
CA ALA A 238 -23.58 -11.02 19.94
C ALA A 238 -22.09 -10.97 20.32
N VAL A 239 -21.23 -11.24 19.34
CA VAL A 239 -19.81 -10.93 19.42
C VAL A 239 -19.67 -9.42 19.39
N VAL A 240 -19.00 -8.86 20.39
CA VAL A 240 -18.84 -7.40 20.55
C VAL A 240 -17.44 -6.99 20.12
N LEU A 241 -17.36 -6.11 19.14
CA LEU A 241 -16.16 -5.39 18.77
C LEU A 241 -16.22 -3.99 19.38
N ASN A 242 -15.34 -3.74 20.36
CA ASN A 242 -15.19 -2.43 20.98
C ASN A 242 -14.20 -1.60 20.14
N ILE A 243 -14.55 -0.36 19.84
CA ILE A 243 -13.75 0.57 19.04
C ILE A 243 -13.45 1.82 19.87
N PHE A 244 -12.18 2.06 20.16
CA PHE A 244 -11.71 3.27 20.83
C PHE A 244 -11.25 4.27 19.77
N SER A 245 -11.85 5.45 19.75
CA SER A 245 -11.80 6.30 18.57
C SER A 245 -11.81 7.80 18.87
N ASP A 246 -11.24 8.55 17.94
CA ASP A 246 -11.11 10.01 17.95
C ASP A 246 -11.55 10.58 16.60
N TYR A 247 -12.44 11.57 16.62
CA TYR A 247 -13.01 12.19 15.41
C TYR A 247 -12.01 12.93 14.51
N LYS A 248 -10.83 13.31 15.00
CA LYS A 248 -9.75 13.95 14.24
C LYS A 248 -8.71 12.95 13.73
N CYS A 249 -8.73 11.70 14.21
CA CYS A 249 -7.80 10.67 13.73
C CYS A 249 -8.19 10.19 12.31
N PRO A 250 -7.31 10.31 11.30
CA PRO A 250 -7.63 9.87 9.93
C PRO A 250 -7.93 8.39 9.81
N MET A 251 -7.22 7.55 10.58
CA MET A 251 -7.45 6.10 10.57
C MET A 251 -8.73 5.71 11.32
N CYS A 252 -9.22 6.53 12.26
CA CYS A 252 -10.53 6.31 12.87
C CYS A 252 -11.67 6.49 11.87
N PHE A 253 -11.55 7.44 10.93
CA PHE A 253 -12.52 7.58 9.84
C PHE A 253 -12.55 6.34 8.94
N ALA A 254 -11.38 5.84 8.52
CA ALA A 254 -11.32 4.59 7.76
C ALA A 254 -11.91 3.43 8.55
N CYS A 255 -11.59 3.32 9.84
CA CYS A 255 -12.16 2.33 10.75
C CYS A 255 -13.68 2.41 10.81
N ASN A 256 -14.25 3.62 10.91
CA ASN A 256 -15.70 3.83 10.92
C ASN A 256 -16.37 3.23 9.68
N ASN A 257 -15.83 3.51 8.50
CA ASN A 257 -16.37 2.95 7.25
C ASN A 257 -16.23 1.42 7.22
N MET A 258 -15.09 0.89 7.72
CA MET A 258 -14.82 -0.55 7.80
C MET A 258 -15.79 -1.29 8.70
N ILE A 259 -16.01 -0.82 9.93
CA ILE A 259 -16.90 -1.49 10.91
C ILE A 259 -18.36 -1.47 10.44
N HIS A 260 -18.76 -0.40 9.75
CA HIS A 260 -20.09 -0.28 9.19
C HIS A 260 -20.31 -1.33 8.10
N LYS A 261 -19.35 -1.50 7.18
CA LYS A 261 -19.39 -2.59 6.21
C LYS A 261 -19.37 -3.95 6.90
N LEU A 262 -18.47 -4.13 7.87
CA LEU A 262 -18.24 -5.39 8.57
C LEU A 262 -19.54 -5.96 9.16
N VAL A 263 -20.32 -5.15 9.90
CA VAL A 263 -21.58 -5.66 10.49
C VAL A 263 -22.63 -6.06 9.47
N THR A 264 -22.58 -5.54 8.23
CA THR A 264 -23.52 -5.97 7.19
C THR A 264 -23.27 -7.42 6.77
N GLU A 265 -22.06 -7.95 6.99
CA GLU A 265 -21.62 -9.26 6.52
C GLU A 265 -21.75 -10.35 7.59
N PHE A 266 -22.07 -10.00 8.84
CA PHE A 266 -22.19 -10.93 9.97
C PHE A 266 -23.60 -10.89 10.60
N LYS A 267 -24.05 -12.03 11.13
CA LYS A 267 -25.38 -12.17 11.74
C LYS A 267 -25.41 -11.69 13.19
N ASN A 268 -24.36 -11.98 13.95
CA ASN A 268 -24.29 -11.77 15.40
C ASN A 268 -23.10 -10.88 15.82
N LEU A 269 -22.66 -9.95 14.96
CA LEU A 269 -21.60 -9.00 15.31
C LEU A 269 -22.22 -7.66 15.71
N ARG A 270 -21.79 -7.09 16.84
CA ARG A 270 -22.16 -5.76 17.33
C ARG A 270 -20.92 -4.90 17.50
N ILE A 271 -21.05 -3.62 17.19
CA ILE A 271 -20.00 -2.63 17.48
C ILE A 271 -20.40 -1.80 18.69
N GLU A 272 -19.46 -1.64 19.61
CA GLU A 272 -19.53 -0.70 20.73
C GLU A 272 -18.46 0.36 20.54
N HIS A 273 -18.87 1.63 20.46
CA HIS A 273 -17.97 2.75 20.29
C HIS A 273 -17.62 3.34 21.65
N HIS A 274 -16.34 3.58 21.88
CA HIS A 274 -15.80 4.20 23.08
C HIS A 274 -15.05 5.47 22.68
N ALA A 275 -15.49 6.61 23.21
CA ALA A 275 -14.85 7.89 22.93
C ALA A 275 -13.46 7.96 23.59
N LEU A 276 -12.42 8.16 22.77
CA LEU A 276 -11.05 8.40 23.23
C LEU A 276 -10.49 9.66 22.53
N PRO A 277 -11.04 10.86 22.81
CA PRO A 277 -10.53 12.09 22.24
C PRO A 277 -9.09 12.35 22.72
N LEU A 278 -8.20 12.62 21.77
CA LEU A 278 -6.80 13.00 22.01
C LEU A 278 -6.68 14.53 22.15
N ASP A 279 -7.54 15.11 22.99
CA ASP A 279 -7.67 16.55 23.21
C ASP A 279 -7.57 16.85 24.72
N THR A 280 -6.72 17.81 25.09
CA THR A 280 -6.39 18.09 26.49
C THR A 280 -7.56 18.71 27.26
N SER A 281 -8.60 19.22 26.59
CA SER A 281 -9.78 19.80 27.22
C SER A 281 -10.67 18.79 27.96
N CYS A 282 -10.57 17.50 27.64
CA CYS A 282 -11.19 16.45 28.44
C CYS A 282 -10.33 15.20 28.67
N ASN A 283 -9.22 15.01 27.97
CA ASN A 283 -8.35 13.87 28.24
C ASN A 283 -7.24 14.25 29.23
N LYS A 284 -7.48 13.98 30.51
CA LYS A 284 -6.57 14.28 31.63
C LYS A 284 -5.22 13.57 31.56
N TYR A 285 -5.05 12.58 30.68
CA TYR A 285 -3.81 11.81 30.55
C TYR A 285 -2.86 12.36 29.48
N LEU A 286 -3.31 13.31 28.67
CA LEU A 286 -2.46 13.96 27.67
C LEU A 286 -1.64 15.09 28.29
N LYS A 287 -0.37 15.15 27.89
CA LYS A 287 0.56 16.20 28.32
C LYS A 287 0.64 17.37 27.34
N GLN A 288 0.19 17.17 26.11
CA GLN A 288 0.24 18.13 25.02
C GLN A 288 -1.00 17.99 24.15
N GLU A 289 -1.42 19.11 23.56
CA GLU A 289 -2.54 19.13 22.62
C GLU A 289 -2.19 18.34 21.36
N PHE A 290 -3.15 17.56 20.85
CA PHE A 290 -2.93 16.69 19.69
C PHE A 290 -4.05 16.84 18.68
N HIS A 291 -5.30 16.69 19.11
CA HIS A 291 -6.49 16.72 18.26
C HIS A 291 -7.52 17.73 18.76
N GLU A 292 -7.15 19.00 18.73
CA GLU A 292 -8.02 20.11 19.16
C GLU A 292 -9.43 20.01 18.54
N GLY A 293 -10.44 20.05 19.39
CA GLY A 293 -11.85 19.97 19.01
C GLY A 293 -12.41 18.55 18.96
N SER A 294 -11.59 17.50 19.08
CA SER A 294 -12.10 16.12 19.15
C SER A 294 -12.97 15.91 20.39
N CYS A 295 -12.68 16.61 21.50
CA CYS A 295 -13.46 16.51 22.71
C CYS A 295 -14.88 17.07 22.55
N ILE A 296 -15.04 18.23 21.92
CA ILE A 296 -16.37 18.83 21.71
C ILE A 296 -17.21 17.94 20.79
N MET A 297 -16.61 17.36 19.76
CA MET A 297 -17.28 16.40 18.89
C MET A 297 -17.74 15.16 19.69
N ALA A 298 -16.89 14.60 20.54
CA ALA A 298 -17.25 13.47 21.40
C ALA A 298 -18.45 13.79 22.32
N LYS A 299 -18.46 14.95 22.97
CA LYS A 299 -19.59 15.38 23.81
C LYS A 299 -20.89 15.51 23.04
N TYR A 300 -20.85 16.06 21.83
CA TYR A 300 -22.04 16.20 20.98
C TYR A 300 -22.51 14.86 20.40
N ALA A 301 -21.61 13.91 20.14
CA ALA A 301 -21.98 12.55 19.74
C ALA A 301 -22.72 11.82 20.86
N GLU A 302 -22.23 11.91 22.10
CA GLU A 302 -22.90 11.36 23.29
C GLU A 302 -24.26 12.03 23.56
N ALA A 303 -24.34 13.35 23.38
CA ALA A 303 -25.62 14.07 23.46
C ALA A 303 -26.61 13.59 22.39
N ALA A 304 -26.14 13.32 21.16
CA ALA A 304 -26.96 12.76 20.09
C ALA A 304 -27.41 11.32 20.39
N GLN A 305 -26.58 10.53 21.08
CA GLN A 305 -26.96 9.20 21.56
C GLN A 305 -28.16 9.28 22.51
N MET A 306 -28.24 10.31 23.37
CA MET A 306 -29.38 10.55 24.26
C MET A 306 -30.67 10.91 23.51
N GLN A 307 -30.59 11.18 22.20
CA GLN A 307 -31.72 11.40 21.30
C GLN A 307 -31.94 10.24 20.31
N GLY A 308 -31.17 9.15 20.41
CA GLY A 308 -31.29 8.00 19.52
C GLY A 308 -30.62 8.18 18.16
N LYS A 309 -29.64 9.09 18.05
CA LYS A 309 -29.06 9.56 16.78
C LYS A 309 -27.53 9.42 16.73
N PHE A 310 -26.96 8.48 17.50
CA PHE A 310 -25.51 8.35 17.61
C PHE A 310 -24.80 8.07 16.28
N TRP A 311 -25.18 7.01 15.56
CA TRP A 311 -24.39 6.56 14.39
C TRP A 311 -24.44 7.48 13.16
N GLU A 312 -25.55 8.21 13.00
CA GLU A 312 -25.69 9.23 11.96
C GLU A 312 -24.82 10.46 12.27
N VAL A 313 -24.80 10.91 13.54
CA VAL A 313 -23.91 11.99 13.98
C VAL A 313 -22.44 11.56 13.96
N ASN A 314 -22.13 10.35 14.42
CA ASN A 314 -20.79 9.78 14.42
C ASN A 314 -20.18 9.76 13.01
N SER A 315 -20.92 9.24 12.01
CA SER A 315 -20.45 9.24 10.63
C SER A 315 -20.28 10.65 10.08
N LEU A 316 -21.27 11.54 10.30
CA LEU A 316 -21.22 12.93 9.85
C LEU A 316 -20.00 13.69 10.40
N PHE A 317 -19.64 13.43 11.65
CA PHE A 317 -18.49 14.04 12.31
C PHE A 317 -17.17 13.62 11.68
N PHE A 318 -16.99 12.35 11.31
CA PHE A 318 -15.81 11.95 10.56
C PHE A 318 -15.75 12.52 9.15
N GLU A 319 -16.89 12.75 8.51
CA GLU A 319 -16.98 13.32 7.16
C GLU A 319 -16.69 14.84 7.15
N LYS A 320 -17.29 15.59 8.08
CA LYS A 320 -17.22 17.06 8.12
C LYS A 320 -16.09 17.60 8.98
N LYS A 321 -15.63 16.84 9.97
CA LYS A 321 -14.52 17.17 10.87
C LYS A 321 -14.57 18.60 11.47
N PRO A 322 -15.73 19.09 11.97
CA PRO A 322 -15.81 20.41 12.60
C PRO A 322 -14.80 20.51 13.76
N SER A 323 -14.22 21.68 14.00
CA SER A 323 -13.18 21.89 15.02
C SER A 323 -13.67 22.73 16.20
N THR A 324 -14.69 23.56 15.98
CA THR A 324 -15.25 24.42 17.01
C THR A 324 -16.68 24.05 17.34
N GLU A 325 -17.18 24.43 18.52
CA GLU A 325 -18.58 24.22 18.87
C GLU A 325 -19.55 24.89 17.88
N VAL A 326 -19.17 26.06 17.35
CA VAL A 326 -19.97 26.78 16.35
C VAL A 326 -20.11 25.95 15.08
N GLU A 327 -19.01 25.37 14.58
CA GLU A 327 -19.02 24.49 13.41
C GLU A 327 -19.77 23.19 13.69
N VAL A 328 -19.61 22.59 14.88
CA VAL A 328 -20.35 21.39 15.29
C VAL A 328 -21.85 21.65 15.24
N LEU A 329 -22.31 22.76 15.81
CA LEU A 329 -23.72 23.15 15.80
C LEU A 329 -24.24 23.45 14.39
N ASP A 330 -23.45 24.09 13.54
CA ASP A 330 -23.80 24.36 12.15
C ASP A 330 -23.97 23.06 11.35
N VAL A 331 -22.99 22.16 11.43
CA VAL A 331 -23.02 20.83 10.78
C VAL A 331 -24.25 20.04 11.22
N LEU A 332 -24.57 20.04 12.52
CA LEU A 332 -25.72 19.29 13.06
C LEU A 332 -27.06 19.91 12.67
N LYS A 333 -27.18 21.25 12.66
CA LYS A 333 -28.41 21.94 12.19
C LYS A 333 -28.70 21.63 10.73
N ASN A 334 -27.66 21.56 9.91
CA ASN A 334 -27.76 21.31 8.47
C ASN A 334 -27.80 19.81 8.11
N SER A 335 -27.78 18.91 9.11
CA SER A 335 -27.72 17.46 8.90
C SER A 335 -29.03 16.81 8.44
N GLY A 336 -30.17 17.41 8.81
CA GLY A 336 -31.50 16.81 8.60
C GLY A 336 -31.82 15.62 9.51
N PHE A 337 -31.08 15.41 10.61
CA PHE A 337 -31.25 14.25 11.51
C PHE A 337 -32.39 14.35 12.52
N ASP A 338 -33.20 15.41 12.48
CA ASP A 338 -34.28 15.68 13.44
C ASP A 338 -33.77 15.69 14.91
N LEU A 339 -32.80 16.58 15.17
CA LEU A 339 -32.18 16.79 16.47
C LEU A 339 -32.82 17.98 17.18
N ASP A 340 -33.18 17.82 18.45
CA ASP A 340 -33.49 18.94 19.34
C ASP A 340 -32.16 19.64 19.70
N MET A 341 -31.86 20.73 19.00
CA MET A 341 -30.58 21.43 19.12
C MET A 341 -30.38 22.10 20.49
N ASP A 342 -31.45 22.55 21.15
CA ASP A 342 -31.37 23.17 22.46
C ASP A 342 -31.06 22.12 23.52
N LYS A 343 -31.76 20.99 23.46
CA LYS A 343 -31.47 19.82 24.30
C LYS A 343 -30.07 19.29 24.03
N LEU A 344 -29.66 19.19 22.76
CA LEU A 344 -28.35 18.70 22.36
C LEU A 344 -27.22 19.54 22.96
N LYS A 345 -27.29 20.86 22.83
CA LYS A 345 -26.32 21.79 23.42
C LYS A 345 -26.30 21.67 24.94
N LYS A 346 -27.47 21.63 25.58
CA LYS A 346 -27.58 21.47 27.03
C LYS A 346 -26.96 20.16 27.52
N ASP A 347 -27.25 19.05 26.84
CA ASP A 347 -26.76 17.72 27.20
C ASP A 347 -25.25 17.63 26.99
N ALA A 348 -24.71 18.16 25.88
CA ALA A 348 -23.27 18.18 25.60
C ALA A 348 -22.44 18.93 26.66
N HIS A 349 -23.01 19.95 27.31
CA HIS A 349 -22.38 20.70 28.42
C HIS A 349 -22.71 20.14 29.80
N SER A 350 -23.51 19.08 29.90
CA SER A 350 -23.93 18.52 31.18
C SER A 350 -22.80 17.74 31.87
N GLU A 351 -22.83 17.72 33.20
CA GLU A 351 -21.95 16.83 33.99
C GLU A 351 -22.14 15.36 33.62
N LYS A 352 -23.35 14.97 33.20
CA LYS A 352 -23.64 13.61 32.76
C LYS A 352 -22.79 13.22 31.56
N VAL A 353 -22.75 14.03 30.51
CA VAL A 353 -21.93 13.75 29.31
C VAL A 353 -20.45 13.84 29.64
N ASN A 354 -20.02 14.83 30.44
CA ASN A 354 -18.64 14.91 30.89
C ASN A 354 -18.20 13.62 31.62
N ASN A 355 -19.05 13.09 32.51
CA ASN A 355 -18.78 11.84 33.23
C ASN A 355 -18.78 10.61 32.31
N ILE A 356 -19.60 10.58 31.26
CA ILE A 356 -19.54 9.52 30.24
C ILE A 356 -18.16 9.56 29.56
N ILE A 357 -17.77 10.72 29.02
CA ILE A 357 -16.47 10.87 28.33
C ILE A 357 -15.30 10.49 29.25
N GLN A 358 -15.30 10.94 30.51
CA GLN A 358 -14.24 10.54 31.46
C GLN A 358 -14.20 9.03 31.70
N LYS A 359 -15.37 8.38 31.82
CA LYS A 359 -15.45 6.92 31.99
C LYS A 359 -14.95 6.17 30.77
N GLU A 360 -15.26 6.63 29.56
CA GLU A 360 -14.78 6.01 28.32
C GLU A 360 -13.25 6.13 28.19
N ILE A 361 -12.70 7.31 28.51
CA ILE A 361 -11.24 7.53 28.54
C ILE A 361 -10.59 6.63 29.59
N ASP A 362 -11.10 6.61 30.83
CA ASP A 362 -10.57 5.77 31.91
C ASP A 362 -10.67 4.28 31.55
N TYR A 363 -11.79 3.86 30.93
CA TYR A 363 -12.01 2.48 30.48
C TYR A 363 -10.98 2.06 29.44
N SER A 364 -10.66 2.92 28.47
CA SER A 364 -9.65 2.63 27.44
C SER A 364 -8.28 2.27 28.03
N LEU A 365 -7.90 2.95 29.12
CA LEU A 365 -6.64 2.71 29.82
C LEU A 365 -6.61 1.43 30.65
N THR A 366 -7.78 0.91 31.03
CA THR A 366 -7.86 -0.44 31.64
C THR A 366 -7.56 -1.55 30.64
N LYS A 367 -7.69 -1.27 29.33
CA LYS A 367 -7.46 -2.24 28.26
C LYS A 367 -6.03 -2.23 27.73
N SER A 368 -5.42 -1.05 27.68
CA SER A 368 -4.05 -0.89 27.22
C SER A 368 -3.37 0.27 27.94
N SER A 369 -2.10 0.08 28.27
CA SER A 369 -1.25 1.16 28.78
C SER A 369 -0.82 2.16 27.70
N GLN A 370 -1.04 1.84 26.42
CA GLN A 370 -0.73 2.70 25.29
C GLN A 370 -1.98 3.47 24.86
N MET A 371 -1.91 4.79 24.87
CA MET A 371 -2.97 5.66 24.32
C MET A 371 -2.72 5.89 22.84
N GLY A 372 -3.61 5.37 22.01
CA GLY A 372 -3.66 5.70 20.58
C GLY A 372 -5.00 5.30 19.99
N THR A 373 -5.33 5.93 18.86
CA THR A 373 -6.59 5.70 18.15
C THR A 373 -6.32 5.49 16.65
N PRO A 374 -7.12 4.65 15.97
CA PRO A 374 -8.12 3.76 16.54
C PRO A 374 -7.47 2.62 17.33
N ALA A 375 -8.21 2.04 18.27
CA ALA A 375 -7.87 0.76 18.87
C ALA A 375 -9.10 -0.16 18.89
N LEU A 376 -8.87 -1.45 18.75
CA LEU A 376 -9.92 -2.46 18.64
C LEU A 376 -9.78 -3.47 19.77
N GLN A 377 -10.89 -3.87 20.36
CA GLN A 377 -10.91 -4.95 21.33
C GLN A 377 -12.07 -5.90 21.08
N MET A 378 -11.78 -7.19 21.00
CA MET A 378 -12.77 -8.26 20.87
C MET A 378 -12.43 -9.36 21.88
N GLY A 379 -13.30 -9.61 22.85
CA GLY A 379 -12.95 -10.47 23.99
C GLY A 379 -11.73 -9.94 24.76
N ASP A 380 -10.74 -10.80 24.96
CA ASP A 380 -9.48 -10.46 25.63
C ASP A 380 -8.41 -9.92 24.66
N ASP A 381 -8.63 -10.05 23.35
CA ASP A 381 -7.70 -9.54 22.34
C ASP A 381 -7.83 -8.02 22.20
N TYR A 382 -6.68 -7.34 22.20
CA TYR A 382 -6.56 -5.90 22.00
C TYR A 382 -5.56 -5.60 20.88
N GLU A 383 -5.96 -4.75 19.94
CA GLU A 383 -5.12 -4.27 18.84
C GLU A 383 -5.04 -2.74 18.87
N LEU A 384 -3.82 -2.20 18.96
CA LEU A 384 -3.58 -0.78 18.72
C LEU A 384 -3.43 -0.53 17.21
N GLY A 385 -4.21 0.40 16.67
CA GLY A 385 -4.38 0.57 15.22
C GLY A 385 -5.48 -0.31 14.67
N ILE A 386 -5.67 -0.32 13.35
CA ILE A 386 -6.65 -1.16 12.67
C ILE A 386 -6.00 -2.33 11.96
N LYS A 387 -6.67 -3.49 11.96
CA LYS A 387 -6.34 -4.62 11.10
C LYS A 387 -6.83 -4.35 9.67
N GLY A 388 -6.13 -4.89 8.67
CA GLY A 388 -6.62 -4.85 7.29
C GLY A 388 -7.98 -5.51 7.17
N TYR A 389 -8.82 -5.06 6.25
CA TYR A 389 -10.24 -5.48 6.23
C TYR A 389 -10.44 -7.01 6.19
N HIS A 390 -9.63 -7.72 5.41
CA HIS A 390 -9.67 -9.19 5.38
C HIS A 390 -9.31 -9.82 6.74
N ASP A 391 -8.25 -9.33 7.38
CA ASP A 391 -7.80 -9.82 8.69
C ASP A 391 -8.78 -9.45 9.81
N LEU A 392 -9.42 -8.28 9.72
CA LEU A 392 -10.50 -7.87 10.62
C LEU A 392 -11.70 -8.82 10.54
N LYS A 393 -12.09 -9.23 9.32
CA LYS A 393 -13.15 -10.23 9.12
C LYS A 393 -12.78 -11.58 9.71
N LYS A 394 -11.55 -12.04 9.46
CA LYS A 394 -11.05 -13.30 10.03
C LYS A 394 -11.05 -13.25 11.55
N TRP A 395 -10.57 -12.16 12.13
CA TRP A 395 -10.54 -11.95 13.59
C TRP A 395 -11.95 -12.02 14.20
N ALA A 396 -12.96 -11.45 13.53
CA ALA A 396 -14.35 -11.59 13.96
C ALA A 396 -14.84 -13.06 13.95
N ILE A 397 -14.50 -13.84 12.91
CA ILE A 397 -14.84 -15.27 12.83
C ILE A 397 -14.17 -16.06 13.95
N ASP A 398 -12.88 -15.80 14.19
CA ASP A 398 -12.10 -16.46 15.22
C ASP A 398 -12.69 -16.24 16.63
N HIS A 399 -13.43 -15.14 16.82
CA HIS A 399 -14.18 -14.81 18.05
C HIS A 399 -15.65 -15.27 18.03
N GLY A 400 -16.05 -16.08 17.05
CA GLY A 400 -17.38 -16.69 16.97
C GLY A 400 -18.42 -15.88 16.20
N ALA A 401 -18.03 -14.84 15.46
CA ALA A 401 -18.95 -14.13 14.58
C ALA A 401 -19.34 -15.02 13.39
N LYS A 402 -20.64 -15.09 13.11
CA LYS A 402 -21.24 -15.96 12.09
C LYS A 402 -21.47 -15.15 10.81
N PRO A 403 -20.74 -15.42 9.72
CA PRO A 403 -20.94 -14.69 8.48
C PRO A 403 -22.29 -15.00 7.85
N LYS A 404 -22.84 -14.05 7.08
CA LYS A 404 -24.09 -14.23 6.33
C LYS A 404 -23.90 -15.09 5.09
N HIS A 405 -22.70 -15.05 4.50
CA HIS A 405 -22.32 -15.79 3.30
C HIS A 405 -21.00 -16.53 3.53
N LEU A 406 -20.77 -17.63 2.81
CA LEU A 406 -19.48 -18.31 2.81
C LEU A 406 -18.44 -17.42 2.12
N PHE A 407 -17.23 -17.44 2.69
CA PHE A 407 -16.07 -16.65 2.28
C PHE A 407 -15.41 -17.18 1.01
#